data_AF-A0A1I9G7W6-F1
#
_entry.id   AF-A0A1I9G7W6-F1
#
_cell.length_a   1.000
_cell.length_b   1.000
_cell.length_c   1.000
_cell.angle_alpha   90.00
_cell.angle_beta   90.00
_cell.angle_gamma   90.00
#
_symmetry.space_group_name_H-M   'P 1'
#
loop_
_entity.id
_entity.type
_entity.pdbx_description
1 polymer ?
#
loop_
_entity_poly.entity_id
_entity_poly.type
_entity_poly.pdbx_seq_one_letter_code
_entity_poly.pdbx_strand_id
1 'polypeptide(L)'
;MPTGKPTYRRNIIDDDNNDNDQQQSRFPDFKEPPPPIIPDNIEYKLHVTGLRKKRLWILLLNIFIVHVLGISTRGMKYLQFHNRYHPENDKDDVVLQFSANEIHLGKVIAKSGTVYGSAGKDLAIVGSRVIVSSKSTENRLILQDGICRFENSKQFTIKNTFRSYFNAERPLFRVDKRIKKISTAQIITDKIRSPVNDNLSVNVINLGLRGNEGIHFEAKRINLTAGNGISIGTTTDGLIMFSTKKLYFGNSRKTLPLSSSPSLTASIDALRVCVCMSSKPRLFVVAGNKQCNAPQGFCN
;
A
#
# COMPACT_ATOMS: atom_id res chain seq x y z
N MET A 1 -13.01 7.75 27.15
CA MET A 1 -12.54 6.84 28.23
C MET A 1 -11.30 6.11 27.73
N PRO A 2 -10.22 6.01 28.52
CA PRO A 2 -9.26 7.11 28.55
C PRO A 2 -7.83 6.73 28.15
N THR A 3 -7.15 7.73 27.59
CA THR A 3 -5.71 7.88 27.44
C THR A 3 -5.07 8.35 28.75
N GLY A 4 -4.00 7.69 29.20
CA GLY A 4 -3.19 8.11 30.34
C GLY A 4 -2.02 9.01 29.92
N LYS A 5 -1.93 10.21 30.51
CA LYS A 5 -0.69 10.97 30.73
C LYS A 5 -0.37 10.90 32.23
N PRO A 6 0.92 10.95 32.62
CA PRO A 6 1.31 11.77 33.76
C PRO A 6 2.49 12.70 33.39
N THR A 7 2.37 14.01 33.54
CA THR A 7 2.69 14.86 34.73
C THR A 7 4.17 14.86 35.14
N TYR A 8 4.86 15.94 34.76
CA TYR A 8 6.11 16.38 35.36
C TYR A 8 5.81 17.09 36.68
N ARG A 9 6.52 16.68 37.74
CA ARG A 9 6.51 17.35 39.06
C ARG A 9 7.86 18.04 39.26
N ARG A 10 7.80 19.34 39.48
CA ARG A 10 8.88 20.25 39.87
C ARG A 10 9.13 20.07 41.36
N ASN A 11 10.39 20.13 41.80
CA ASN A 11 10.76 20.71 43.09
C ASN A 11 12.15 21.36 42.97
N ILE A 12 12.19 22.58 43.50
CA ILE A 12 13.30 23.52 43.64
C ILE A 12 13.81 23.38 45.07
N ILE A 13 15.13 23.44 45.28
CA ILE A 13 15.74 24.09 46.46
C ILE A 13 17.01 24.82 45.97
N ASP A 14 17.02 26.12 46.25
CA ASP A 14 18.11 27.08 46.07
C ASP A 14 19.14 26.96 47.22
N ASP A 15 20.41 27.28 46.96
CA ASP A 15 21.12 28.37 47.68
C ASP A 15 22.57 28.57 47.18
N ASP A 16 23.00 29.82 47.31
CA ASP A 16 24.13 30.54 46.74
C ASP A 16 25.56 30.03 47.09
N ASN A 17 26.49 30.17 46.13
CA ASN A 17 27.60 31.14 46.21
C ASN A 17 28.59 31.08 45.03
N ASN A 18 29.14 32.25 44.73
CA ASN A 18 30.19 32.60 43.77
C ASN A 18 31.39 31.63 43.72
N ASP A 19 31.93 31.39 42.52
CA ASP A 19 33.19 32.05 42.08
C ASP A 19 33.55 31.63 40.64
N ASN A 20 34.15 32.58 39.92
CA ASN A 20 34.79 32.35 38.62
C ASN A 20 35.78 31.19 38.70
N ASP A 21 35.78 30.29 37.72
CA ASP A 21 37.01 29.92 37.03
C ASP A 21 36.78 29.01 35.81
N GLN A 22 37.63 29.24 34.82
CA GLN A 22 37.75 28.52 33.56
C GLN A 22 37.84 27.00 33.77
N GLN A 23 37.03 26.21 33.05
CA GLN A 23 37.32 24.78 32.89
C GLN A 23 37.05 24.26 31.47
N GLN A 24 38.11 24.41 30.68
CA GLN A 24 38.49 23.56 29.57
C GLN A 24 38.32 22.08 29.93
N SER A 25 37.32 21.42 29.35
CA SER A 25 37.10 19.99 29.58
C SER A 25 38.06 19.16 28.72
N ARG A 26 38.93 18.47 29.46
CA ARG A 26 40.04 17.59 29.08
C ARG A 26 39.68 16.53 28.04
N PHE A 27 40.62 16.29 27.13
CA PHE A 27 40.81 15.01 26.46
C PHE A 27 41.15 13.93 27.49
N PRO A 28 40.64 12.69 27.38
CA PRO A 28 41.12 11.58 28.22
C PRO A 28 42.53 11.18 27.81
N ASP A 29 43.40 11.08 28.83
CA ASP A 29 44.79 10.62 28.78
C ASP A 29 44.93 9.24 28.13
N PHE A 30 45.89 9.11 27.22
CA PHE A 30 46.27 7.84 26.62
C PHE A 30 47.21 7.09 27.58
N LYS A 31 46.79 5.91 28.06
CA LYS A 31 47.71 4.94 28.66
C LYS A 31 48.35 4.10 27.55
N GLU A 32 49.65 4.23 27.37
CA GLU A 32 50.45 3.29 26.58
C GLU A 32 50.59 1.94 27.32
N PRO A 33 50.38 0.79 26.66
CA PRO A 33 50.79 -0.51 27.20
C PRO A 33 52.32 -0.68 27.07
N PRO A 34 53.00 -1.32 28.04
CA PRO A 34 54.44 -1.50 27.99
C PRO A 34 54.86 -2.45 26.85
N PRO A 35 56.04 -2.24 26.24
CA PRO A 35 56.53 -3.09 25.15
C PRO A 35 56.89 -4.49 25.66
N PRO A 36 56.77 -5.53 24.82
CA PRO A 36 57.17 -6.88 25.18
C PRO A 36 58.69 -7.00 25.32
N ILE A 37 59.12 -7.69 26.38
CA ILE A 37 60.52 -8.02 26.68
C ILE A 37 60.98 -9.11 25.69
N ILE A 38 62.01 -8.81 24.89
CA ILE A 38 62.64 -9.73 23.94
C ILE A 38 63.90 -10.31 24.62
N PRO A 39 64.09 -11.64 24.68
CA PRO A 39 65.31 -12.22 25.23
C PRO A 39 66.50 -12.03 24.26
N ASP A 40 67.57 -11.43 24.78
CA ASP A 40 68.88 -11.29 24.12
C ASP A 40 69.62 -12.63 24.12
N ASN A 41 69.32 -13.50 23.16
CA ASN A 41 70.27 -14.42 22.52
C ASN A 41 69.55 -15.39 21.57
N ILE A 42 69.49 -15.02 20.29
CA ILE A 42 69.36 -16.02 19.22
C ILE A 42 70.46 -15.70 18.20
N GLU A 43 71.55 -16.45 18.33
CA GLU A 43 72.69 -16.42 17.43
C GLU A 43 72.28 -16.98 16.05
N TYR A 44 71.99 -16.10 15.09
CA TYR A 44 71.71 -16.52 13.72
C TYR A 44 73.02 -16.85 12.99
N LYS A 45 73.37 -18.13 12.95
CA LYS A 45 74.43 -18.65 12.09
C LYS A 45 73.97 -18.57 10.62
N LEU A 46 74.30 -17.47 9.94
CA LEU A 46 73.96 -17.26 8.53
C LEU A 46 74.78 -18.18 7.62
N HIS A 47 74.13 -19.23 7.13
CA HIS A 47 74.63 -20.01 6.00
C HIS A 47 74.45 -19.20 4.70
N VAL A 48 75.56 -18.85 4.05
CA VAL A 48 75.60 -18.08 2.80
C VAL A 48 75.47 -19.03 1.61
N THR A 49 74.30 -19.12 0.99
CA THR A 49 74.17 -19.57 -0.41
C THR A 49 72.92 -18.96 -1.07
N GLY A 50 73.10 -18.30 -2.22
CA GLY A 50 72.12 -18.16 -3.32
C GLY A 50 70.71 -17.55 -3.11
N LEU A 51 70.25 -17.28 -1.89
CA LEU A 51 68.86 -16.91 -1.58
C LEU A 51 68.63 -15.43 -1.25
N ARG A 52 69.72 -14.64 -1.13
CA ARG A 52 69.65 -13.21 -0.77
C ARG A 52 69.12 -12.33 -1.90
N LYS A 53 69.43 -12.64 -3.17
CA LYS A 53 69.01 -11.82 -4.31
C LYS A 53 67.49 -11.82 -4.48
N LYS A 54 66.84 -12.99 -4.39
CA LYS A 54 65.37 -13.10 -4.51
C LYS A 54 64.63 -12.47 -3.32
N ARG A 55 65.15 -12.60 -2.09
CA ARG A 55 64.56 -11.94 -0.91
C ARG A 55 64.70 -10.42 -0.95
N LEU A 56 65.81 -9.90 -1.48
CA LEU A 56 65.99 -8.46 -1.67
C LEU A 56 64.99 -7.89 -2.69
N TRP A 57 64.76 -8.58 -3.81
CA TRP A 57 63.75 -8.18 -4.80
C TRP A 57 62.33 -8.19 -4.22
N ILE A 58 61.98 -9.19 -3.42
CA ILE A 58 60.68 -9.24 -2.74
C ILE A 58 60.55 -8.10 -1.73
N LEU A 59 61.63 -7.78 -0.99
CA LEU A 59 61.61 -6.70 -0.01
C LEU A 59 61.50 -5.31 -0.68
N LEU A 60 62.24 -5.08 -1.77
CA LEU A 60 62.12 -3.87 -2.58
C LEU A 60 60.73 -3.75 -3.22
N LEU A 61 60.15 -4.85 -3.70
CA LEU A 61 58.79 -4.88 -4.22
C LEU A 61 57.77 -4.54 -3.14
N ASN A 62 57.90 -5.10 -1.93
CA ASN A 62 57.01 -4.77 -0.82
C ASN A 62 57.13 -3.32 -0.37
N ILE A 63 58.35 -2.78 -0.27
CA ILE A 63 58.57 -1.35 0.05
C ILE A 63 57.99 -0.47 -1.05
N PHE A 64 58.20 -0.81 -2.32
CA PHE A 64 57.64 -0.10 -3.45
C PHE A 64 56.10 -0.13 -3.42
N ILE A 65 55.50 -1.28 -3.15
CA ILE A 65 54.04 -1.44 -2.99
C ILE A 65 53.52 -0.58 -1.83
N VAL A 66 54.17 -0.60 -0.67
CA VAL A 66 53.78 0.22 0.49
C VAL A 66 53.91 1.72 0.19
N HIS A 67 54.97 2.12 -0.53
CA HIS A 67 55.20 3.51 -0.90
C HIS A 67 54.22 4.01 -1.97
N VAL A 68 53.97 3.21 -3.00
CA VAL A 68 53.04 3.54 -4.11
C VAL A 68 51.59 3.52 -3.64
N LEU A 69 51.19 2.54 -2.83
CA LEU A 69 49.83 2.46 -2.27
C LEU A 69 49.65 3.38 -1.06
N GLY A 70 50.73 3.95 -0.52
CA GLY A 70 50.71 4.81 0.66
C GLY A 70 50.00 4.15 1.84
N ILE A 71 50.29 2.87 2.10
CA ILE A 71 49.64 2.08 3.14
C ILE A 71 50.21 2.50 4.50
N SER A 72 49.36 3.09 5.34
CA SER A 72 49.60 3.38 6.75
C SER A 72 48.81 2.41 7.63
N THR A 73 49.08 2.39 8.94
CA THR A 73 48.35 1.60 9.94
C THR A 73 46.86 1.95 10.02
N ARG A 74 46.43 3.07 9.42
CA ARG A 74 45.04 3.54 9.35
C ARG A 74 44.37 3.41 7.96
N GLY A 75 45.08 2.86 6.97
CA GLY A 75 44.58 2.69 5.59
C GLY A 75 45.53 3.23 4.50
N MET A 76 45.07 3.23 3.25
CA MET A 76 45.81 3.86 2.13
C MET A 76 45.58 5.38 2.15
N LYS A 77 46.53 6.17 1.61
CA LYS A 77 46.48 7.64 1.61
C LYS A 77 45.13 8.26 1.25
N TYR A 78 44.38 7.65 0.33
CA TYR A 78 43.07 8.14 -0.14
C TYR A 78 41.88 7.28 0.32
N LEU A 79 42.13 6.18 1.04
CA LEU A 79 41.14 5.21 1.52
C LEU A 79 41.39 4.95 3.01
N GLN A 80 40.59 5.59 3.86
CA GLN A 80 40.72 5.51 5.32
C GLN A 80 39.54 4.74 5.90
N PHE A 81 39.83 3.81 6.79
CA PHE A 81 38.78 3.08 7.52
C PHE A 81 38.46 3.85 8.80
N HIS A 82 37.20 4.20 8.98
CA HIS A 82 36.70 4.85 10.19
C HIS A 82 35.62 3.98 10.81
N ASN A 83 35.63 3.88 12.14
CA ASN A 83 34.51 3.29 12.86
C ASN A 83 33.51 4.39 13.15
N ARG A 84 32.26 4.22 12.72
CA ARG A 84 31.18 5.15 13.01
C ARG A 84 30.15 4.45 13.88
N TYR A 85 29.91 5.02 15.05
CA TYR A 85 28.85 4.59 15.95
C TYR A 85 27.49 5.02 15.38
N HIS A 86 26.61 4.05 15.13
CA HIS A 86 25.23 4.30 14.72
C HIS A 86 24.31 4.30 15.94
N PRO A 87 23.71 5.45 16.34
CA PRO A 87 22.89 5.55 17.54
C PRO A 87 21.58 4.76 17.48
N GLU A 88 21.13 4.35 16.28
CA GLU A 88 19.91 3.54 16.11
C GLU A 88 20.15 2.03 16.27
N ASN A 89 21.37 1.57 16.02
CA ASN A 89 21.71 0.13 16.00
C ASN A 89 22.67 -0.30 17.11
N ASP A 90 23.14 0.63 17.94
CA ASP A 90 24.11 0.43 19.04
C ASP A 90 25.34 -0.42 18.62
N LYS A 91 25.82 -0.17 17.40
CA LYS A 91 26.93 -0.90 16.78
C LYS A 91 27.88 0.05 16.07
N ASP A 92 29.16 -0.29 16.14
CA ASP A 92 30.22 0.35 15.36
C ASP A 92 30.29 -0.29 13.98
N ASP A 93 29.91 0.47 12.95
CA ASP A 93 30.10 0.06 11.57
C ASP A 93 31.43 0.59 11.04
N VAL A 94 32.19 -0.28 10.37
CA VAL A 94 33.43 0.10 9.66
C VAL A 94 33.03 0.78 8.35
N VAL A 95 33.24 2.08 8.27
CA VAL A 95 32.96 2.91 7.10
C VAL A 95 34.26 3.14 6.33
N LEU A 96 34.19 2.94 5.01
CA LEU A 96 35.28 3.31 4.11
C LEU A 96 35.12 4.77 3.69
N GLN A 97 36.03 5.63 4.15
CA GLN A 97 36.09 7.02 3.75
C GLN A 97 37.08 7.21 2.61
N PHE A 98 36.59 7.78 1.51
CA PHE A 98 37.43 8.23 0.42
C PHE A 98 37.80 9.70 0.68
N SER A 99 39.10 9.99 0.79
CA SER A 99 39.60 11.32 1.21
C SER A 99 40.18 12.15 0.06
N ALA A 100 40.02 11.71 -1.19
CA ALA A 100 40.46 12.45 -2.38
C ALA A 100 39.40 13.46 -2.84
N ASN A 101 39.86 14.56 -3.47
CA ASN A 101 38.98 15.61 -4.00
C ASN A 101 38.07 15.10 -5.13
N GLU A 102 38.60 14.20 -5.97
CA GLU A 102 37.87 13.56 -7.07
C GLU A 102 38.14 12.05 -7.01
N ILE A 103 37.07 11.25 -7.04
CA ILE A 103 37.17 9.79 -6.99
C ILE A 103 36.30 9.20 -8.09
N HIS A 104 36.93 8.52 -9.04
CA HIS A 104 36.23 7.83 -10.12
C HIS A 104 35.83 6.43 -9.69
N LEU A 105 34.66 6.31 -9.06
CA LEU A 105 34.07 5.02 -8.71
C LEU A 105 33.17 4.55 -9.85
N GLY A 106 33.66 3.64 -10.70
CA GLY A 106 32.87 3.15 -11.85
C GLY A 106 31.56 2.48 -11.44
N LYS A 107 31.62 1.45 -10.59
CA LYS A 107 30.43 0.76 -10.04
C LYS A 107 30.60 0.52 -8.56
N VAL A 108 29.73 1.13 -7.76
CA VAL A 108 29.69 0.95 -6.31
C VAL A 108 28.57 -0.01 -5.93
N ILE A 109 28.89 -1.03 -5.13
CA ILE A 109 27.89 -1.95 -4.55
C ILE A 109 28.01 -1.83 -3.03
N ALA A 110 27.15 -1.01 -2.43
CA ALA A 110 27.03 -0.91 -0.98
C ALA A 110 26.14 -2.04 -0.43
N LYS A 111 26.70 -2.98 0.34
CA LYS A 111 25.92 -4.05 0.99
C LYS A 111 24.95 -3.50 2.03
N SER A 112 25.32 -2.40 2.69
CA SER A 112 24.49 -1.68 3.66
C SER A 112 23.29 -0.96 3.01
N GLY A 113 23.32 -0.76 1.67
CA GLY A 113 22.32 0.03 0.96
C GLY A 113 22.41 1.54 1.21
N THR A 114 23.41 2.00 1.97
CA THR A 114 23.56 3.41 2.37
C THR A 114 24.82 4.01 1.77
N VAL A 115 24.67 5.20 1.17
CA VAL A 115 25.77 6.05 0.70
C VAL A 115 25.44 7.46 1.16
N TYR A 116 26.35 8.09 1.92
CA TYR A 116 26.14 9.41 2.47
C TYR A 116 27.42 10.26 2.39
N GLY A 117 27.26 11.58 2.28
CA GLY A 117 28.35 12.53 2.46
C GLY A 117 28.71 12.70 3.93
N SER A 118 29.92 13.20 4.22
CA SER A 118 30.31 13.58 5.58
C SER A 118 29.36 14.63 6.15
N ALA A 119 29.21 14.70 7.47
CA ALA A 119 28.37 15.72 8.11
C ALA A 119 28.76 17.13 7.65
N GLY A 120 27.79 17.91 7.16
CA GLY A 120 28.02 19.26 6.63
C GLY A 120 28.65 19.32 5.23
N LYS A 121 28.80 18.19 4.52
CA LYS A 121 29.29 18.14 3.14
C LYS A 121 28.28 17.45 2.23
N ASP A 122 27.96 18.09 1.12
CA ASP A 122 27.10 17.50 0.09
C ASP A 122 27.82 16.36 -0.63
N LEU A 123 27.10 15.28 -0.91
CA LEU A 123 27.57 14.21 -1.79
C LEU A 123 27.20 14.55 -3.23
N ALA A 124 28.15 15.08 -3.99
CA ALA A 124 27.98 15.32 -5.42
C ALA A 124 28.35 14.06 -6.22
N ILE A 125 27.37 13.45 -6.89
CA ILE A 125 27.59 12.34 -7.82
C ILE A 125 27.46 12.89 -9.23
N VAL A 126 28.57 12.90 -9.98
CA VAL A 126 28.62 13.38 -11.37
C VAL A 126 28.81 12.19 -12.30
N GLY A 127 27.92 12.05 -13.29
CA GLY A 127 28.02 11.03 -14.32
C GLY A 127 27.04 11.27 -15.45
N SER A 128 27.37 10.81 -16.66
CA SER A 128 26.47 10.86 -17.82
C SER A 128 25.20 10.04 -17.62
N ARG A 129 25.30 8.97 -16.82
CA ARG A 129 24.19 8.11 -16.42
C ARG A 129 24.40 7.62 -14.99
N VAL A 130 23.49 7.97 -14.10
CA VAL A 130 23.48 7.47 -12.71
C VAL A 130 22.32 6.53 -12.54
N ILE A 131 22.61 5.31 -12.08
CA ILE A 131 21.60 4.27 -11.81
C ILE A 131 21.72 3.87 -10.35
N VAL A 132 20.69 4.19 -9.57
CA VAL A 132 20.54 3.69 -8.20
C VAL A 132 19.53 2.56 -8.24
N SER A 133 19.97 1.35 -7.92
CA SER A 133 19.09 0.17 -7.94
C SER A 133 19.25 -0.68 -6.69
N SER A 134 18.15 -1.26 -6.25
CA SER A 134 18.14 -2.24 -5.17
C SER A 134 18.03 -3.65 -5.75
N LYS A 135 18.95 -4.56 -5.37
CA LYS A 135 18.93 -5.95 -5.83
C LYS A 135 17.69 -6.72 -5.34
N SER A 136 17.07 -6.31 -4.25
CA SER A 136 15.96 -7.04 -3.63
C SER A 136 14.59 -6.70 -4.20
N THR A 137 14.41 -5.49 -4.75
CA THR A 137 13.08 -4.96 -5.12
C THR A 137 12.95 -4.63 -6.61
N GLU A 138 14.02 -4.79 -7.40
CA GLU A 138 14.12 -4.34 -8.80
C GLU A 138 13.81 -2.86 -9.03
N ASN A 139 13.58 -2.08 -7.98
CA ASN A 139 13.35 -0.64 -8.02
C ASN A 139 14.59 0.06 -8.57
N ARG A 140 14.39 0.96 -9.53
CA ARG A 140 15.48 1.72 -10.16
C ARG A 140 15.15 3.20 -10.20
N LEU A 141 16.11 4.01 -9.76
CA LEU A 141 16.18 5.43 -10.06
C LEU A 141 17.25 5.63 -11.14
N ILE A 142 16.85 6.23 -12.25
CA ILE A 142 17.72 6.50 -13.39
C ILE A 142 17.75 8.01 -13.61
N LEU A 143 18.96 8.58 -13.56
CA LEU A 143 19.25 9.98 -13.93
C LEU A 143 20.09 9.94 -15.20
N GLN A 144 19.52 10.40 -16.32
CA GLN A 144 20.19 10.39 -17.62
C GLN A 144 19.63 11.52 -18.49
N ASP A 145 20.51 12.26 -19.18
CA ASP A 145 20.14 13.29 -20.16
C ASP A 145 19.13 14.33 -19.62
N GLY A 146 19.28 14.72 -18.34
CA GLY A 146 18.38 15.67 -17.66
C GLY A 146 17.03 15.08 -17.23
N ILE A 147 16.78 13.79 -17.49
CA ILE A 147 15.55 13.10 -17.12
C ILE A 147 15.77 12.28 -15.85
N CYS A 148 14.86 12.42 -14.89
CA CYS A 148 14.77 11.60 -13.69
C CYS A 148 13.62 10.60 -13.86
N ARG A 149 13.93 9.29 -13.82
CA ARG A 149 12.96 8.22 -14.03
C ARG A 149 12.98 7.21 -12.89
N PHE A 150 11.81 6.93 -12.34
CA PHE A 150 11.59 5.86 -11.36
C PHE A 150 10.94 4.66 -12.07
N GLU A 151 11.60 3.50 -12.08
CA GLU A 151 11.07 2.25 -12.62
C GLU A 151 10.71 1.27 -11.50
N ASN A 152 9.70 0.42 -11.76
CA ASN A 152 9.22 -0.64 -10.87
C ASN A 152 8.76 -0.18 -9.48
N SER A 153 8.50 1.12 -9.29
CA SER A 153 7.95 1.62 -8.04
C SER A 153 6.45 1.36 -7.94
N LYS A 154 6.03 0.64 -6.89
CA LYS A 154 4.61 0.43 -6.57
C LYS A 154 3.93 1.69 -6.04
N GLN A 155 4.68 2.57 -5.39
CA GLN A 155 4.15 3.73 -4.70
C GLN A 155 5.09 4.92 -4.89
N PHE A 156 4.54 6.02 -5.40
CA PHE A 156 5.25 7.29 -5.50
C PHE A 156 4.44 8.35 -4.75
N THR A 157 5.02 8.82 -3.64
CA THR A 157 4.37 9.78 -2.73
C THR A 157 5.28 10.98 -2.51
N ILE A 158 4.79 12.18 -2.82
CA ILE A 158 5.47 13.44 -2.48
C ILE A 158 4.83 13.97 -1.21
N LYS A 159 5.59 14.12 -0.11
CA LYS A 159 5.06 14.59 1.18
C LYS A 159 5.97 15.64 1.84
N ASN A 160 5.35 16.55 2.59
CA ASN A 160 5.99 17.33 3.66
C ASN A 160 5.90 16.54 4.98
N THR A 161 6.54 17.03 6.05
CA THR A 161 6.50 16.47 7.41
C THR A 161 5.07 16.23 7.92
N PHE A 162 4.11 17.05 7.48
CA PHE A 162 2.73 17.02 7.96
C PHE A 162 1.69 16.54 6.93
N ARG A 163 2.00 16.51 5.63
CA ARG A 163 0.98 16.23 4.58
C ARG A 163 1.57 15.71 3.27
N SER A 164 0.88 14.75 2.63
CA SER A 164 1.16 14.31 1.25
C SER A 164 0.55 15.25 0.22
N TYR A 165 1.35 15.68 -0.76
CA TYR A 165 0.95 16.51 -1.91
C TYR A 165 0.54 15.66 -3.12
N PHE A 166 1.17 14.50 -3.32
CA PHE A 166 0.91 13.63 -4.47
C PHE A 166 1.03 12.17 -4.05
N ASN A 167 0.09 11.34 -4.50
CA ASN A 167 0.18 9.89 -4.40
C ASN A 167 -0.27 9.27 -5.72
N ALA A 168 0.63 8.54 -6.37
CA ALA A 168 0.35 7.87 -7.64
C ALA A 168 -0.72 6.77 -7.55
N GLU A 169 -0.98 6.22 -6.36
CA GLU A 169 -1.96 5.15 -6.16
C GLU A 169 -3.43 5.65 -6.19
N ARG A 170 -3.65 6.91 -5.80
CA ARG A 170 -4.98 7.53 -5.77
C ARG A 170 -4.91 8.91 -6.42
N PRO A 171 -4.74 8.97 -7.76
CA PRO A 171 -4.63 10.24 -8.45
C PRO A 171 -5.93 11.02 -8.28
N LEU A 172 -5.82 12.22 -7.70
CA LEU A 172 -6.92 13.18 -7.65
C LEU A 172 -6.98 13.89 -9.00
N PHE A 173 -7.77 13.38 -9.94
CA PHE A 173 -8.02 14.04 -11.22
C PHE A 173 -9.49 14.44 -11.35
N ARG A 174 -9.73 15.61 -11.95
CA ARG A 174 -11.08 16.03 -12.33
C ARG A 174 -11.40 15.41 -13.68
N VAL A 175 -12.54 14.72 -13.77
CA VAL A 175 -13.02 14.17 -15.04
C VAL A 175 -13.39 15.34 -15.96
N ASP A 176 -12.61 15.53 -17.02
CA ASP A 176 -12.87 16.54 -18.06
C ASP A 176 -14.15 16.17 -18.84
N LYS A 177 -14.91 17.18 -19.27
CA LYS A 177 -16.12 17.04 -20.11
C LYS A 177 -15.91 16.25 -21.41
N ARG A 178 -14.66 16.10 -21.87
CA ARG A 178 -14.28 15.30 -23.03
C ARG A 178 -14.33 13.79 -22.77
N ILE A 179 -14.30 13.36 -21.50
CA ILE A 179 -14.34 11.95 -21.11
C ILE A 179 -15.80 11.48 -21.13
N LYS A 180 -16.15 10.68 -22.14
CA LYS A 180 -17.51 10.15 -22.32
C LYS A 180 -17.77 8.82 -21.62
N LYS A 181 -16.73 8.06 -21.30
CA LYS A 181 -16.83 6.72 -20.72
C LYS A 181 -15.76 6.51 -19.67
N ILE A 182 -16.18 6.03 -18.50
CA ILE A 182 -15.29 5.56 -17.44
C ILE A 182 -15.49 4.04 -17.37
N SER A 183 -14.41 3.28 -17.55
CA SER A 183 -14.43 1.81 -17.46
C SER A 183 -13.56 1.41 -16.27
N THR A 184 -14.18 0.82 -15.26
CA THR A 184 -13.50 0.41 -14.02
C THR A 184 -14.19 -0.81 -13.42
N ALA A 185 -13.47 -1.58 -12.61
CA ALA A 185 -14.01 -2.72 -11.89
C ALA A 185 -14.93 -2.29 -10.72
N GLN A 186 -14.64 -1.15 -10.09
CA GLN A 186 -15.41 -0.65 -8.95
C GLN A 186 -15.53 0.87 -9.00
N ILE A 187 -16.72 1.37 -8.67
CA ILE A 187 -17.01 2.79 -8.45
C ILE A 187 -17.61 2.92 -7.05
N ILE A 188 -17.03 3.80 -6.23
CA ILE A 188 -17.57 4.18 -4.93
C ILE A 188 -17.93 5.67 -5.04
N THR A 189 -19.20 5.99 -4.87
CA THR A 189 -19.72 7.36 -4.98
C THR A 189 -20.91 7.53 -4.04
N ASP A 190 -21.10 8.75 -3.55
CA ASP A 190 -22.22 9.09 -2.69
C ASP A 190 -23.52 9.26 -3.49
N LYS A 191 -23.40 9.65 -4.77
CA LYS A 191 -24.55 9.97 -5.62
C LYS A 191 -24.31 9.59 -7.07
N ILE A 192 -25.34 8.98 -7.67
CA ILE A 192 -25.45 8.74 -9.11
C ILE A 192 -26.65 9.56 -9.60
N ARG A 193 -26.43 10.41 -10.62
CA ARG A 193 -27.48 11.27 -11.20
C ARG A 193 -27.26 11.42 -12.69
N SER A 194 -28.35 11.50 -13.46
CA SER A 194 -28.29 11.95 -14.85
C SER A 194 -28.20 13.49 -14.93
N PRO A 195 -27.78 14.03 -16.07
CA PRO A 195 -27.95 15.44 -16.39
C PRO A 195 -29.41 15.88 -16.36
N VAL A 196 -29.63 17.20 -16.25
CA VAL A 196 -30.97 17.79 -16.34
C VAL A 196 -31.55 17.49 -17.73
N ASN A 197 -32.83 17.11 -17.77
CA ASN A 197 -33.57 16.71 -18.98
C ASN A 197 -33.03 15.45 -19.68
N ASP A 198 -32.23 14.64 -18.99
CA ASP A 198 -31.71 13.39 -19.52
C ASP A 198 -32.03 12.20 -18.61
N ASN A 199 -32.16 11.02 -19.21
CA ASN A 199 -32.57 9.81 -18.53
C ASN A 199 -31.37 9.12 -17.87
N LEU A 200 -31.56 8.61 -16.66
CA LEU A 200 -30.62 7.69 -16.05
C LEU A 200 -30.97 6.26 -16.46
N SER A 201 -30.16 5.66 -17.34
CA SER A 201 -30.30 4.27 -17.75
C SER A 201 -29.23 3.39 -17.12
N VAL A 202 -29.64 2.27 -16.52
CA VAL A 202 -28.73 1.24 -15.98
C VAL A 202 -28.97 -0.06 -16.74
N ASN A 203 -27.98 -0.48 -17.54
CA ASN A 203 -28.03 -1.73 -18.29
C ASN A 203 -26.99 -2.70 -17.72
N VAL A 204 -27.46 -3.72 -17.01
CA VAL A 204 -26.63 -4.71 -16.32
C VAL A 204 -27.29 -6.08 -16.39
N ILE A 205 -26.48 -7.14 -16.29
CA ILE A 205 -26.97 -8.52 -16.22
C ILE A 205 -27.63 -8.78 -14.86
N ASN A 206 -26.97 -8.33 -13.78
CA ASN A 206 -27.44 -8.49 -12.41
C ASN A 206 -27.41 -7.13 -11.71
N LEU A 207 -28.57 -6.67 -11.23
CA LEU A 207 -28.70 -5.45 -10.43
C LEU A 207 -29.11 -5.82 -9.01
N GLY A 208 -28.28 -5.46 -8.04
CA GLY A 208 -28.58 -5.58 -6.62
C GLY A 208 -28.65 -4.20 -5.98
N LEU A 209 -29.75 -3.89 -5.29
CA LEU A 209 -29.88 -2.69 -4.47
C LEU A 209 -29.99 -3.15 -3.02
N ARG A 210 -29.07 -2.67 -2.17
CA ARG A 210 -29.01 -3.01 -0.75
C ARG A 210 -28.75 -1.75 0.05
N GLY A 211 -29.58 -1.50 1.05
CA GLY A 211 -29.40 -0.40 2.00
C GLY A 211 -29.49 -0.94 3.42
N ASN A 212 -28.58 -0.52 4.29
CA ASN A 212 -28.63 -0.89 5.71
C ASN A 212 -29.83 -0.24 6.43
N GLU A 213 -30.27 0.92 5.95
CA GLU A 213 -31.40 1.70 6.48
C GLU A 213 -32.69 1.48 5.67
N GLY A 214 -32.70 0.45 4.81
CA GLY A 214 -33.76 0.22 3.85
C GLY A 214 -33.54 0.95 2.52
N ILE A 215 -34.50 0.79 1.61
CA ILE A 215 -34.45 1.37 0.28
C ILE A 215 -35.79 2.06 0.03
N HIS A 216 -35.74 3.36 -0.29
CA HIS A 216 -36.91 4.14 -0.63
C HIS A 216 -36.95 4.38 -2.14
N PHE A 217 -38.02 3.94 -2.79
CA PHE A 217 -38.27 4.17 -4.21
C PHE A 217 -39.48 5.09 -4.38
N GLU A 218 -39.27 6.21 -5.04
CA GLU A 218 -40.32 7.16 -5.38
C GLU A 218 -40.32 7.41 -6.88
N ALA A 219 -41.48 7.24 -7.51
CA ALA A 219 -41.66 7.55 -8.93
C ALA A 219 -43.14 7.83 -9.23
N LYS A 220 -43.39 8.63 -10.27
CA LYS A 220 -44.75 8.87 -10.79
C LYS A 220 -45.41 7.58 -11.28
N ARG A 221 -44.63 6.66 -11.86
CA ARG A 221 -45.07 5.34 -12.35
C ARG A 221 -43.91 4.35 -12.21
N ILE A 222 -44.22 3.14 -11.75
CA ILE A 222 -43.27 2.03 -11.66
C ILE A 222 -43.83 0.89 -12.51
N ASN A 223 -43.10 0.52 -13.56
CA ASN A 223 -43.44 -0.60 -14.43
C ASN A 223 -42.38 -1.69 -14.24
N LEU A 224 -42.83 -2.88 -13.85
CA LEU A 224 -41.97 -4.04 -13.68
C LEU A 224 -42.35 -5.10 -14.72
N THR A 225 -41.37 -5.63 -15.42
CA THR A 225 -41.58 -6.68 -16.43
C THR A 225 -40.43 -7.66 -16.32
N ALA A 226 -40.74 -8.96 -16.26
CA ALA A 226 -39.76 -10.02 -16.14
C ALA A 226 -40.11 -11.16 -17.09
N GLY A 227 -39.09 -11.83 -17.64
CA GLY A 227 -39.28 -12.96 -18.56
C GLY A 227 -39.84 -14.20 -17.87
N ASN A 228 -39.31 -14.55 -16.69
CA ASN A 228 -39.69 -15.77 -15.98
C ASN A 228 -40.70 -15.52 -14.86
N GLY A 229 -40.56 -14.43 -14.12
CA GLY A 229 -41.45 -14.11 -13.01
C GLY A 229 -40.96 -12.95 -12.16
N ILE A 230 -41.85 -12.42 -11.33
CA ILE A 230 -41.56 -11.40 -10.33
C ILE A 230 -41.94 -12.01 -8.98
N SER A 231 -40.97 -12.15 -8.08
CA SER A 231 -41.19 -12.58 -6.70
C SER A 231 -40.99 -11.40 -5.77
N ILE A 232 -41.95 -11.20 -4.86
CA ILE A 232 -41.87 -10.20 -3.79
C ILE A 232 -41.94 -10.98 -2.49
N GLY A 233 -40.86 -10.94 -1.73
CA GLY A 233 -40.72 -11.62 -0.46
C GLY A 233 -40.37 -10.63 0.64
N THR A 234 -40.70 -11.00 1.86
CA THR A 234 -40.34 -10.27 3.07
C THR A 234 -39.75 -11.25 4.08
N THR A 235 -39.08 -10.74 5.11
CA THR A 235 -38.66 -11.54 6.27
C THR A 235 -39.88 -12.06 7.03
N THR A 236 -39.67 -13.00 7.96
CA THR A 236 -40.74 -13.65 8.75
C THR A 236 -41.67 -12.65 9.43
N ASP A 237 -41.12 -11.52 9.89
CA ASP A 237 -41.86 -10.48 10.63
C ASP A 237 -42.15 -9.24 9.78
N GLY A 238 -41.72 -9.24 8.52
CA GLY A 238 -41.93 -8.09 7.65
C GLY A 238 -43.28 -8.14 6.95
N LEU A 239 -43.76 -6.98 6.52
CA LEU A 239 -45.08 -6.82 5.89
C LEU A 239 -44.93 -6.34 4.44
N ILE A 240 -45.63 -7.01 3.53
CA ILE A 240 -45.84 -6.51 2.16
C ILE A 240 -47.22 -5.87 2.11
N MET A 241 -47.27 -4.54 2.00
CA MET A 241 -48.52 -3.80 1.92
C MET A 241 -48.62 -3.05 0.59
N PHE A 242 -49.66 -3.35 -0.19
CA PHE A 242 -50.00 -2.61 -1.40
C PHE A 242 -51.15 -1.64 -1.10
N SER A 243 -50.83 -0.36 -0.94
CA SER A 243 -51.84 0.69 -0.76
C SER A 243 -52.04 1.46 -2.06
N THR A 244 -53.09 1.11 -2.80
CA THR A 244 -53.45 1.80 -4.05
C THR A 244 -54.95 1.72 -4.29
N LYS A 245 -55.51 2.72 -4.99
CA LYS A 245 -56.91 2.70 -5.43
C LYS A 245 -57.17 1.58 -6.46
N LYS A 246 -56.17 1.26 -7.28
CA LYS A 246 -56.24 0.22 -8.33
C LYS A 246 -54.87 -0.44 -8.48
N LEU A 247 -54.86 -1.78 -8.48
CA LEU A 247 -53.68 -2.59 -8.73
C LEU A 247 -53.98 -3.54 -9.88
N TYR A 248 -53.09 -3.61 -10.86
CA TYR A 248 -53.25 -4.47 -12.03
C TYR A 248 -52.15 -5.53 -12.01
N PHE A 249 -52.55 -6.79 -11.87
CA PHE A 249 -51.66 -7.93 -12.03
C PHE A 249 -51.92 -8.57 -13.40
N GLY A 250 -50.88 -8.65 -14.23
CA GLY A 250 -50.93 -9.35 -15.51
C GLY A 250 -50.74 -8.44 -16.72
N ASN A 251 -50.11 -9.01 -17.75
CA ASN A 251 -50.13 -8.44 -19.09
C ASN A 251 -51.50 -8.73 -19.70
N SER A 252 -52.20 -7.70 -20.15
CA SER A 252 -53.38 -7.88 -20.98
C SER A 252 -53.00 -8.80 -22.16
N ARG A 253 -53.77 -9.88 -22.39
CA ARG A 253 -53.88 -10.66 -23.66
C ARG A 253 -53.29 -12.08 -23.75
N LYS A 254 -52.86 -12.76 -22.68
CA LYS A 254 -52.71 -14.24 -22.72
C LYS A 254 -53.53 -14.90 -21.63
N THR A 255 -54.80 -15.19 -21.94
CA THR A 255 -55.56 -16.20 -21.21
C THR A 255 -54.86 -17.54 -21.41
N LEU A 256 -54.47 -18.21 -20.32
CA LEU A 256 -54.10 -19.62 -20.38
C LEU A 256 -55.25 -20.39 -21.04
N PRO A 257 -55.01 -21.33 -21.97
CA PRO A 257 -56.07 -22.14 -22.54
C PRO A 257 -56.70 -22.96 -21.41
N LEU A 258 -57.90 -22.58 -21.00
CA LEU A 258 -58.69 -23.34 -20.03
C LEU A 258 -59.23 -24.56 -20.78
N SER A 259 -58.74 -25.75 -20.42
CA SER A 259 -59.33 -26.99 -20.89
C SER A 259 -60.60 -27.27 -20.08
N SER A 260 -61.74 -27.40 -20.76
CA SER A 260 -63.01 -27.85 -20.17
C SER A 260 -63.06 -29.37 -19.97
N SER A 261 -62.04 -30.11 -20.43
CA SER A 261 -62.04 -31.57 -20.39
C SER A 261 -61.54 -32.11 -19.04
N PRO A 262 -62.34 -32.91 -18.31
CA PRO A 262 -61.93 -33.56 -17.07
C PRO A 262 -60.78 -34.58 -17.25
N SER A 263 -60.48 -34.95 -18.48
CA SER A 263 -59.44 -35.92 -18.88
C SER A 263 -58.06 -35.30 -19.19
N LEU A 264 -57.93 -33.96 -19.24
CA LEU A 264 -56.62 -33.29 -19.30
C LEU A 264 -56.12 -32.97 -17.87
N THR A 265 -55.84 -34.01 -17.09
CA THR A 265 -54.90 -33.97 -15.97
C THR A 265 -53.45 -33.94 -16.47
N ALA A 266 -53.18 -33.19 -17.54
CA ALA A 266 -51.82 -32.92 -17.96
C ALA A 266 -51.14 -32.17 -16.80
N SER A 267 -49.98 -32.65 -16.37
CA SER A 267 -49.20 -32.08 -15.27
C SER A 267 -49.08 -30.57 -15.47
N ILE A 268 -49.67 -29.78 -14.57
CA ILE A 268 -49.48 -28.33 -14.57
C ILE A 268 -48.91 -27.97 -13.22
N ASP A 269 -47.59 -27.98 -13.12
CA ASP A 269 -46.82 -27.34 -12.05
C ASP A 269 -47.06 -25.81 -11.96
N ALA A 270 -47.98 -25.26 -12.76
CA ALA A 270 -48.40 -23.88 -12.69
C ALA A 270 -49.63 -23.73 -11.80
N LEU A 271 -49.49 -22.91 -10.76
CA LEU A 271 -50.60 -22.42 -9.94
C LEU A 271 -51.13 -21.11 -10.51
N ARG A 272 -52.46 -20.94 -10.50
CA ARG A 272 -53.15 -19.69 -10.79
C ARG A 272 -53.55 -19.02 -9.49
N VAL A 273 -53.31 -17.72 -9.37
CA VAL A 273 -53.83 -16.89 -8.27
C VAL A 273 -55.22 -16.40 -8.64
N CYS A 274 -56.19 -16.67 -7.76
CA CYS A 274 -57.58 -16.25 -7.86
C CYS A 274 -57.91 -15.28 -6.71
N VAL A 275 -58.89 -14.41 -6.95
CA VAL A 275 -59.29 -13.37 -5.99
C VAL A 275 -60.76 -13.55 -5.64
N CYS A 276 -61.06 -13.66 -4.34
CA CYS A 276 -62.42 -13.49 -3.82
C CYS A 276 -62.73 -12.00 -3.71
N MET A 277 -63.71 -11.49 -4.47
CA MET A 277 -64.22 -10.14 -4.30
C MET A 277 -65.35 -10.13 -3.27
N SER A 278 -65.02 -10.28 -1.99
CA SER A 278 -65.94 -10.07 -0.84
C SER A 278 -65.56 -8.78 -0.10
N SER A 279 -66.21 -8.48 1.03
CA SER A 279 -65.93 -7.31 1.89
C SER A 279 -64.45 -7.19 2.28
N LYS A 280 -63.72 -8.31 2.35
CA LYS A 280 -62.25 -8.38 2.45
C LYS A 280 -61.71 -9.21 1.28
N PRO A 281 -60.97 -8.62 0.33
CA PRO A 281 -60.43 -9.39 -0.79
C PRO A 281 -59.37 -10.39 -0.29
N ARG A 282 -59.56 -11.66 -0.63
CA ARG A 282 -58.63 -12.76 -0.29
C ARG A 282 -58.09 -13.39 -1.55
N LEU A 283 -56.80 -13.71 -1.53
CA LEU A 283 -56.13 -14.44 -2.60
C LEU A 283 -56.07 -15.93 -2.27
N PHE A 284 -56.31 -16.78 -3.25
CA PHE A 284 -56.13 -18.23 -3.14
C PHE A 284 -55.51 -18.79 -4.42
N VAL A 285 -54.85 -19.93 -4.31
CA VAL A 285 -54.24 -20.61 -5.45
C VAL A 285 -55.09 -21.78 -5.91
N VAL A 286 -55.20 -21.96 -7.22
CA VAL A 286 -55.82 -23.13 -7.86
C VAL A 286 -54.86 -23.70 -8.90
N ALA A 287 -54.98 -24.99 -9.23
CA ALA A 287 -54.23 -25.58 -10.34
C ALA A 287 -54.51 -24.80 -11.64
N GLY A 288 -53.49 -24.58 -12.48
CA GLY A 288 -53.54 -23.65 -13.62
C GLY A 288 -54.64 -23.94 -14.66
N ASN A 289 -55.08 -25.20 -14.79
CA ASN A 289 -56.20 -25.62 -15.64
C ASN A 289 -57.58 -25.51 -14.99
N LYS A 290 -57.67 -25.27 -13.68
CA LYS A 290 -58.95 -25.22 -12.97
C LYS A 290 -59.54 -23.81 -12.95
N GLN A 291 -60.87 -23.76 -12.91
CA GLN A 291 -61.59 -22.50 -12.69
C GLN A 291 -61.29 -21.95 -11.27
N CYS A 292 -61.43 -20.65 -11.10
CA CYS A 292 -61.25 -19.96 -9.83
C CYS A 292 -62.41 -20.24 -8.87
N ASN A 293 -62.50 -21.47 -8.37
CA ASN A 293 -63.48 -21.88 -7.36
C ASN A 293 -62.79 -21.97 -6.01
N ALA A 294 -63.20 -21.10 -5.08
CA ALA A 294 -62.68 -21.12 -3.73
C ALA A 294 -63.30 -22.28 -2.92
N PRO A 295 -62.57 -22.84 -1.92
CA PRO A 295 -63.15 -23.74 -0.94
C PRO A 295 -64.38 -23.10 -0.26
N GLN A 296 -65.39 -23.91 0.07
CA GLN A 296 -66.58 -23.42 0.75
C GLN A 296 -66.20 -22.63 2.02
N GLY A 297 -66.75 -21.41 2.16
CA GLY A 297 -66.47 -20.52 3.30
C GLY A 297 -65.20 -19.67 3.19
N PHE A 298 -64.32 -19.90 2.20
CA PHE A 298 -63.08 -19.12 2.08
C PHE A 298 -63.32 -17.67 1.61
N CYS A 299 -64.27 -17.47 0.68
CA CYS A 299 -64.66 -16.17 0.15
C CYS A 299 -65.79 -15.46 0.91
N ASN A 300 -66.30 -16.03 2.03
CA ASN A 300 -67.36 -15.40 2.82
C ASN A 300 -66.81 -14.18 3.58
#